data_AF-A0A7C3PW69-F1
#
_entry.id   AF-A0A7C3PW69-F1
#
_cell.length_a   1.000
_cell.length_b   1.000
_cell.length_c   1.000
_cell.angle_alpha   90.00
_cell.angle_beta   90.00
_cell.angle_gamma   90.00
#
_symmetry.space_group_name_H-M   'P 1'
#
loop_
_entity.id
_entity.type
_entity.pdbx_description
1 polymer ?
#
loop_
_entity_poly.entity_id
_entity_poly.type
_entity_poly.pdbx_seq_one_letter_code
_entity_poly.pdbx_strand_id
1 'polypeptide(L)'
;LLFLYTNFESYYALERVLPILRRLNRMHLLVVVFFENTEVADYSRMEAGNVADIYYQTIAQKFVLEKQQVVQQLRQYGIQSILTRPEDLSINTINKYLELKSRGMI
;
A
#
# COMPACT_ATOMS: atom_id res chain seq x y z
N LEU A 1 -6.99 -17.16 6.18
CA LEU A 1 -6.50 -16.13 5.25
C LEU A 1 -7.48 -14.97 5.26
N LEU A 2 -7.00 -13.74 5.37
CA LEU A 2 -7.81 -12.52 5.32
C LEU A 2 -7.19 -11.52 4.35
N PHE A 3 -7.99 -10.98 3.45
CA PHE A 3 -7.65 -9.79 2.66
C PHE A 3 -8.37 -8.60 3.27
N LEU A 4 -7.61 -7.65 3.79
CA LEU A 4 -8.12 -6.42 4.39
C LEU A 4 -7.91 -5.26 3.42
N TYR A 5 -9.01 -4.73 2.88
CA TYR A 5 -9.01 -3.55 2.03
C TYR A 5 -9.13 -2.31 2.91
N THR A 6 -8.12 -1.45 2.86
CA THR A 6 -8.07 -0.23 3.67
C THR A 6 -7.26 0.84 2.97
N ASN A 7 -7.61 2.11 3.19
CA ASN A 7 -6.85 3.24 2.66
C ASN A 7 -6.08 3.94 3.77
N PHE A 8 -4.78 3.63 3.90
CA PHE A 8 -3.90 4.43 4.74
C PHE A 8 -3.41 5.65 3.97
N GLU A 9 -3.90 6.82 4.33
CA GLU A 9 -3.48 8.09 3.71
C GLU A 9 -2.15 8.63 4.24
N SER A 10 -1.65 8.10 5.37
CA SER A 10 -0.35 8.44 5.93
C SER A 10 0.24 7.30 6.73
N TYR A 11 1.55 7.35 6.96
CA TYR A 11 2.26 6.42 7.86
C TYR A 11 1.70 6.46 9.29
N TYR A 12 1.34 7.65 9.79
CA TYR A 12 0.77 7.82 11.12
C TYR A 12 -0.57 7.07 11.29
N ALA A 13 -1.41 7.05 10.25
CA ALA A 13 -2.67 6.30 10.28
C ALA A 13 -2.43 4.78 10.41
N LEU A 14 -1.38 4.25 9.75
CA LEU A 14 -0.97 2.86 9.91
C LEU A 14 -0.51 2.59 11.34
N GLU A 15 0.40 3.39 11.90
CA GLU A 15 0.97 3.15 13.23
C GLU A 15 -0.11 3.00 14.30
N ARG A 16 -1.17 3.82 14.22
CA ARG A 16 -2.29 3.77 15.18
C ARG A 16 -3.05 2.45 15.15
N VAL A 17 -3.23 1.84 13.98
CA VAL A 17 -3.97 0.57 13.84
C VAL A 17 -3.07 -0.66 13.86
N LEU A 18 -1.75 -0.46 13.77
CA LEU A 18 -0.76 -1.52 13.71
C LEU A 18 -0.88 -2.56 14.84
N PRO A 19 -1.18 -2.19 16.11
CA PRO A 19 -1.42 -3.19 17.15
C PRO A 19 -2.54 -4.17 16.81
N ILE A 20 -3.61 -3.68 16.16
CA ILE A 20 -4.76 -4.50 15.74
C ILE A 20 -4.36 -5.39 14.57
N LEU A 21 -3.68 -4.84 13.56
CA LEU A 21 -3.21 -5.61 12.40
C LEU A 21 -2.26 -6.73 12.81
N ARG A 22 -1.36 -6.47 13.76
CA ARG A 22 -0.45 -7.48 14.33
C ARG A 22 -1.23 -8.59 15.03
N ARG A 23 -2.27 -8.25 15.80
CA ARG A 23 -3.12 -9.26 16.46
C ARG A 23 -3.87 -10.12 15.43
N LEU A 24 -4.41 -9.51 14.38
CA LEU A 24 -5.05 -10.23 13.27
C LEU A 24 -4.06 -11.17 12.56
N ASN A 25 -2.86 -10.70 12.25
CA ASN A 25 -1.84 -11.49 11.56
C ASN A 25 -1.37 -12.71 12.37
N ARG A 26 -1.44 -12.64 13.70
CA ARG A 26 -1.15 -13.79 14.58
C ARG A 26 -2.24 -14.87 14.55
N MET A 27 -3.48 -14.48 14.24
CA MET A 27 -4.64 -15.41 14.22
C MET A 27 -4.93 -15.92 12.81
N HIS A 28 -4.61 -15.12 11.79
CA HIS A 28 -4.87 -15.43 10.40
C HIS A 28 -3.73 -14.89 9.55
N LEU A 29 -3.36 -15.60 8.47
CA LEU A 29 -2.54 -15.00 7.44
C LEU A 29 -3.24 -13.76 6.88
N LEU A 30 -2.70 -12.58 7.18
CA LEU A 30 -3.28 -11.29 6.81
C LEU A 30 -2.56 -10.69 5.61
N VAL A 31 -3.33 -10.30 4.60
CA VAL A 31 -2.89 -9.52 3.45
C VAL A 31 -3.61 -8.18 3.51
N VAL A 32 -2.86 -7.09 3.63
CA VAL A 32 -3.40 -5.73 3.64
C VAL A 32 -3.31 -5.15 2.22
N VAL A 33 -4.45 -4.74 1.67
CA VAL A 33 -4.54 -4.17 0.32
C VAL A 33 -4.81 -2.68 0.44
N PHE A 34 -4.00 -1.87 -0.23
CA PHE A 34 -4.13 -0.43 -0.29
C PHE A 34 -3.71 0.11 -1.65
N PHE A 35 -4.20 1.30 -1.97
CA PHE A 35 -4.05 1.87 -3.31
C PHE A 35 -3.00 2.97 -3.38
N GLU A 36 -2.37 3.06 -4.55
CA GLU A 36 -1.67 4.25 -5.01
C GLU A 36 -2.69 5.31 -5.44
N ASN A 37 -2.42 6.58 -5.14
CA ASN A 37 -3.22 7.67 -5.71
C ASN A 37 -2.72 7.94 -7.14
N THR A 38 -3.43 7.40 -8.13
CA THR A 38 -3.06 7.51 -9.55
C THR A 38 -3.06 8.95 -10.02
N GLU A 39 -4.03 9.77 -9.60
CA GLU A 39 -4.06 11.20 -9.91
C GLU A 39 -2.80 11.92 -9.41
N VAL A 40 -2.41 11.67 -8.15
CA VAL A 40 -1.20 12.26 -7.55
C VAL A 40 0.07 11.76 -8.25
N ALA A 41 0.11 10.48 -8.65
CA ALA A 41 1.23 9.91 -9.38
C ALA A 41 1.38 10.51 -10.79
N ASP A 42 0.28 10.81 -11.48
CA ASP A 42 0.29 11.42 -12.81
C ASP A 42 0.80 12.86 -12.76
N TYR A 43 0.39 13.64 -11.75
CA TYR A 43 0.94 14.98 -11.52
C TYR A 43 2.45 14.97 -11.21
N SER A 44 3.01 13.89 -10.68
CA SER A 44 4.46 13.78 -10.44
C SER A 44 5.30 13.68 -11.73
N ARG A 45 4.66 13.33 -12.86
CA ARG A 45 5.31 13.04 -14.15
C ARG A 45 5.10 14.13 -15.21
N MET A 46 4.31 15.17 -14.93
CA MET A 46 4.11 16.30 -15.85
C MET A 46 5.26 17.32 -15.76
N GLU A 47 5.70 17.88 -16.88
CA GLU A 47 6.70 18.97 -16.92
C GLU A 47 6.14 20.23 -16.25
N ALA A 48 6.87 20.76 -15.27
CA ALA A 48 6.44 21.91 -14.49
C ALA A 48 6.54 23.21 -15.31
N GLY A 49 5.39 23.80 -15.66
CA GLY A 49 5.30 25.10 -16.33
C GLY A 49 5.10 26.27 -15.38
N ASN A 50 4.72 26.04 -14.12
CA ASN A 50 4.46 27.06 -13.11
C ASN A 50 4.84 26.62 -11.67
N VAL A 51 4.76 27.55 -10.70
CA VAL A 51 5.11 27.28 -9.28
C VAL A 51 4.16 26.27 -8.60
N ALA A 52 2.91 26.17 -9.04
CA ALA A 52 1.97 25.16 -8.54
C ALA A 52 2.39 23.75 -8.98
N ASP A 53 2.98 23.59 -10.17
CA ASP A 53 3.45 22.30 -10.68
C ASP A 53 4.62 21.74 -9.85
N ILE A 54 5.52 22.61 -9.35
CA ILE A 54 6.60 22.22 -8.41
C ILE A 54 6.02 21.73 -7.08
N TYR A 55 4.94 22.36 -6.60
CA TYR A 55 4.22 21.94 -5.39
C TYR A 55 3.60 20.55 -5.57
N TYR A 56 2.95 20.29 -6.71
CA TYR A 56 2.40 18.98 -7.03
C TYR A 56 3.48 17.91 -7.15
N GLN A 57 4.62 18.19 -7.79
CA GLN A 57 5.72 17.24 -7.92
C GLN A 57 6.31 16.84 -6.56
N THR A 58 6.50 17.82 -5.66
CA THR A 58 7.05 17.59 -4.31
C THR A 58 6.08 16.78 -3.43
N ILE A 59 4.79 17.11 -3.49
CA ILE A 59 3.76 16.40 -2.71
C ILE A 59 3.58 14.98 -3.23
N ALA A 60 3.62 14.77 -4.54
CA ALA A 60 3.49 13.45 -5.10
C ALA A 60 4.66 12.53 -4.72
N GLN A 61 5.89 13.04 -4.75
CA GLN A 61 7.06 12.29 -4.25
C GLN A 61 6.91 11.93 -2.77
N LYS A 62 6.41 12.85 -1.94
CA LYS A 62 6.12 12.59 -0.53
C LYS A 62 5.10 11.46 -0.36
N PHE A 63 4.00 11.47 -1.11
CA PHE A 63 2.98 10.42 -1.04
C PHE A 63 3.52 9.04 -1.44
N VAL A 64 4.33 8.96 -2.49
CA VAL A 64 4.97 7.71 -2.92
C VAL A 64 5.87 7.16 -1.81
N LEU A 65 6.69 8.03 -1.21
CA LEU A 65 7.58 7.66 -0.09
C LEU A 65 6.79 7.16 1.13
N GLU A 66 5.70 7.84 1.49
CA GLU A 66 4.86 7.42 2.62
C GLU A 66 4.22 6.04 2.40
N LYS A 67 3.73 5.77 1.18
CA LYS A 67 3.16 4.45 0.84
C LYS A 67 4.24 3.36 0.89
N GLN A 68 5.45 3.65 0.43
CA GLN A 68 6.58 2.71 0.55
C GLN A 68 6.96 2.45 2.01
N GLN A 69 6.95 3.48 2.87
CA GLN A 69 7.16 3.31 4.31
C GLN A 69 6.10 2.41 4.94
N VAL A 70 4.83 2.57 4.56
CA VAL A 70 3.72 1.70 5.00
C VAL A 70 3.97 0.25 4.60
N VAL A 71 4.34 -0.02 3.35
CA VAL A 71 4.70 -1.37 2.87
C VAL A 71 5.83 -1.95 3.70
N GLN A 72 6.90 -1.19 3.91
CA GLN A 72 8.07 -1.63 4.66
C GLN A 72 7.72 -1.99 6.10
N GLN A 73 6.87 -1.19 6.74
CA GLN A 73 6.49 -1.35 8.13
C GLN A 73 5.59 -2.56 8.33
N LEU A 74 4.59 -2.76 7.45
CA LEU A 74 3.80 -4.00 7.44
C LEU A 74 4.71 -5.23 7.27
N ARG A 75 5.69 -5.17 6.35
CA ARG A 75 6.65 -6.25 6.12
C ARG A 75 7.53 -6.54 7.35
N GLN A 76 7.97 -5.53 8.09
CA GLN A 76 8.74 -5.71 9.33
C GLN A 76 7.98 -6.54 10.38
N TYR A 77 6.65 -6.47 10.39
CA TYR A 77 5.80 -7.28 11.27
C TYR A 77 5.30 -8.59 10.63
N GLY A 78 5.86 -8.99 9.49
CA GLY A 78 5.49 -10.20 8.77
C GLY A 78 4.08 -10.15 8.17
N ILE A 79 3.50 -8.94 8.02
CA ILE A 79 2.18 -8.74 7.42
C ILE A 79 2.36 -8.61 5.92
N GLN A 80 1.64 -9.43 5.15
CA GLN A 80 1.66 -9.35 3.70
C GLN A 80 0.91 -8.11 3.23
N SER A 81 1.35 -7.50 2.14
CA SER A 81 0.69 -6.32 1.57
C SER A 81 0.60 -6.37 0.06
N ILE A 82 -0.40 -5.68 -0.47
CA ILE A 82 -0.56 -5.36 -1.89
C ILE A 82 -0.73 -3.84 -1.97
N LEU A 83 0.27 -3.18 -2.55
CA LEU A 83 0.16 -1.80 -3.03
C LEU A 83 -0.09 -1.88 -4.54
N THR A 84 -1.23 -1.39 -4.99
CA THR A 84 -1.67 -1.52 -6.39
C THR A 84 -2.46 -0.31 -6.82
N ARG A 85 -2.58 -0.08 -8.13
CA ARG A 85 -3.60 0.83 -8.67
C ARG A 85 -4.98 0.15 -8.59
N PRO A 86 -6.08 0.93 -8.49
CA PRO A 86 -7.43 0.38 -8.41
C PRO A 86 -7.78 -0.58 -9.57
N GLU A 87 -7.38 -0.24 -10.79
CA GLU A 87 -7.64 -1.03 -12.00
C GLU A 87 -6.94 -2.39 -12.01
N ASP A 88 -5.77 -2.49 -11.37
CA ASP A 88 -4.96 -3.70 -11.33
C ASP A 88 -5.33 -4.64 -10.15
N LEU A 89 -6.29 -4.23 -9.31
CA LEU A 89 -6.57 -4.89 -8.04
C LEU A 89 -6.88 -6.38 -8.17
N SER A 90 -7.75 -6.73 -9.11
CA SER A 90 -8.24 -8.09 -9.28
C SER A 90 -7.09 -9.04 -9.64
N ILE A 91 -6.25 -8.62 -10.59
CA ILE A 91 -5.09 -9.39 -11.04
C ILE A 91 -4.09 -9.55 -9.89
N ASN A 92 -3.75 -8.45 -9.21
CA ASN A 92 -2.77 -8.48 -8.12
C ASN A 92 -3.25 -9.29 -6.91
N THR A 93 -4.54 -9.25 -6.59
CA THR A 93 -5.12 -10.07 -5.53
C THR A 93 -5.04 -11.57 -5.85
N ILE A 94 -5.38 -11.96 -7.08
CA ILE A 94 -5.28 -13.35 -7.54
C ILE A 94 -3.82 -13.82 -7.53
N ASN A 95 -2.91 -13.03 -8.07
CA ASN A 95 -1.48 -13.34 -8.08
C ASN A 95 -0.94 -13.51 -6.67
N LYS A 96 -1.35 -12.64 -5.73
CA LYS A 96 -0.94 -12.75 -4.34
C LYS A 96 -1.47 -14.03 -3.70
N TYR A 97 -2.71 -14.40 -3.95
CA TYR A 97 -3.27 -15.67 -3.48
C TYR A 97 -2.47 -16.87 -4.00
N LEU A 98 -2.18 -16.91 -5.31
CA LEU A 98 -1.41 -17.99 -5.93
C LEU A 98 0.02 -18.06 -5.38
N GLU A 99 0.67 -16.90 -5.17
CA GLU A 99 1.99 -16.81 -4.53
C GLU A 99 1.95 -17.45 -3.13
N LEU A 100 0.99 -17.07 -2.29
CA LEU A 100 0.85 -17.60 -0.92
C LEU A 100 0.60 -19.11 -0.92
N LYS A 101 -0.24 -19.61 -1.83
CA LYS A 101 -0.52 -21.03 -2.00
C LYS A 101 0.73 -21.81 -2.44
N SER A 102 1.47 -21.28 -3.43
CA SER A 102 2.70 -21.91 -3.93
C SER A 102 3.80 -22.04 -2.87
N ARG A 103 3.81 -21.12 -1.89
CA ARG A 103 4.74 -21.14 -0.76
C ARG A 103 4.26 -21.99 0.42
N GLY A 104 3.10 -22.65 0.33
CA GLY A 104 2.54 -23.46 1.41
C GLY A 104 2.11 -22.64 2.64
N MET A 105 1.84 -21.33 2.46
CA MET A 105 1.37 -20.47 3.56
C MET A 105 -0.13 -20.64 3.84
N ILE A 106 -0.86 -21.24 2.89
CA ILE A 106 -2.29 -21.58 2.95
C ILE A 106 -2.55 -22.92 2.28
#